data_AF-A0A9N7YEK2-F1
#
_entry.id   AF-A0A9N7YEK2-F1
#
_cell.length_a   1.000
_cell.length_b   1.000
_cell.length_c   1.000
_cell.angle_alpha   90.00
_cell.angle_beta   90.00
_cell.angle_gamma   90.00
#
_symmetry.space_group_name_H-M   'P 1'
#
loop_
_entity.id
_entity.type
_entity.pdbx_description
1 polymer ?
#
loop_
_entity_poly.entity_id
_entity_poly.type
_entity_poly.pdbx_seq_one_letter_code
_entity_poly.pdbx_strand_id
1 'polypeptide(L)'
;MATIDDIHLSADDVSKEKFNDCDVLPVSAVAASCRILTCNSDFVAATLDLGGGGGGMVGTDGVGRGGGPDGAALSREAVNTGYCSALRSYGMCTKRMARACRGDLAYHSAVQGIEDLLIQHRCTRVGPTAQPRPLPQGTLSGDACLYERSFLSREGRAPEYLHCGVFGDPHIRTFHDDFQTCSMQGAWPLMDNDYLYIQATSSPKRARSHGTVLTK
;
A
#
# COMPACT_ATOMS: atom_id res chain seq x y z
N MET A 1 -29.47 -6.06 5.01
CA MET A 1 -29.28 -5.92 3.56
C MET A 1 -28.12 -4.96 3.41
N ALA A 2 -26.90 -5.49 3.27
CA ALA A 2 -25.71 -4.66 3.08
C ALA A 2 -25.61 -4.39 1.58
N THR A 3 -25.85 -3.16 1.19
CA THR A 3 -25.45 -2.62 -0.11
C THR A 3 -24.03 -2.11 0.06
N ILE A 4 -23.08 -2.61 -0.72
CA ILE A 4 -21.82 -1.90 -0.92
C ILE A 4 -22.14 -0.83 -1.95
N ASP A 5 -22.04 0.43 -1.54
CA ASP A 5 -22.29 1.60 -2.39
C ASP A 5 -21.34 1.59 -3.61
N ASP A 6 -21.82 2.13 -4.73
CA ASP A 6 -21.12 2.17 -6.02
C ASP A 6 -19.65 2.60 -5.87
N ILE A 7 -18.73 1.73 -6.27
CA ILE A 7 -17.29 2.04 -6.25
C ILE A 7 -16.97 2.82 -7.53
N HIS A 8 -16.50 4.05 -7.34
CA HIS A 8 -16.10 4.96 -8.42
C HIS A 8 -14.58 4.93 -8.57
N LEU A 9 -14.08 4.51 -9.73
CA LEU A 9 -12.64 4.50 -10.05
C LEU A 9 -12.39 5.10 -11.41
N SER A 10 -11.25 5.76 -11.60
CA SER A 10 -10.93 6.31 -12.92
C SER A 10 -10.47 5.23 -13.89
N ALA A 11 -10.90 5.34 -15.14
CA ALA A 11 -10.59 4.39 -16.22
C ALA A 11 -9.07 4.25 -16.49
N ASP A 12 -8.29 5.30 -16.22
CA ASP A 12 -6.85 5.29 -16.46
C ASP A 12 -6.06 4.45 -15.42
N ASP A 13 -6.66 4.12 -14.27
CA ASP A 13 -6.10 3.19 -13.27
C ASP A 13 -6.43 1.71 -13.54
N VAL A 14 -7.31 1.43 -14.52
CA VAL A 14 -7.81 0.08 -14.83
C VAL A 14 -6.98 -0.62 -15.91
N SER A 15 -6.04 0.08 -16.55
CA SER A 15 -5.31 -0.41 -17.74
C SER A 15 -4.19 -1.43 -17.51
N LYS A 16 -4.16 -2.11 -16.35
CA LYS A 16 -3.24 -3.25 -16.11
C LYS A 16 -4.01 -4.41 -15.50
N GLU A 17 -4.76 -5.06 -16.37
CA GLU A 17 -5.64 -6.17 -16.05
C GLU A 17 -4.92 -7.36 -15.40
N LYS A 18 -5.44 -7.78 -14.25
CA LYS A 18 -5.62 -9.18 -13.89
C LYS A 18 -6.89 -9.30 -13.06
N PHE A 19 -8.02 -9.48 -13.72
CA PHE A 19 -9.18 -10.08 -13.07
C PHE A 19 -8.82 -11.56 -12.84
N ASN A 20 -8.41 -11.90 -11.63
CA ASN A 20 -8.07 -13.29 -11.31
C ASN A 20 -9.34 -14.10 -11.09
N ASP A 21 -9.35 -15.27 -11.71
CA ASP A 21 -10.30 -16.36 -11.51
C ASP A 21 -10.39 -16.73 -10.02
N CYS A 22 -11.54 -17.28 -9.63
CA CYS A 22 -11.98 -17.48 -8.25
C CYS A 22 -11.04 -18.40 -7.44
N ASP A 23 -9.97 -17.85 -6.84
CA ASP A 23 -9.11 -18.58 -5.91
C ASP A 23 -9.01 -17.91 -4.52
N VAL A 24 -9.00 -18.77 -3.49
CA VAL A 24 -9.37 -18.51 -2.09
C VAL A 24 -8.15 -18.48 -1.16
N LEU A 25 -8.08 -17.55 -0.19
CA LEU A 25 -7.31 -17.69 1.05
C LEU A 25 -7.97 -16.98 2.27
N PRO A 26 -7.94 -17.51 3.52
CA PRO A 26 -8.65 -16.94 4.68
C PRO A 26 -7.74 -16.41 5.81
N VAL A 27 -8.12 -15.31 6.51
CA VAL A 27 -7.66 -14.95 7.88
C VAL A 27 -8.74 -14.18 8.67
N SER A 28 -8.83 -14.38 10.00
CA SER A 28 -9.90 -13.89 10.90
C SER A 28 -9.42 -13.11 12.15
N ALA A 29 -10.30 -12.19 12.58
CA ALA A 29 -10.57 -11.54 13.90
C ALA A 29 -9.58 -10.55 14.56
N VAL A 30 -10.12 -9.36 14.93
CA VAL A 30 -9.41 -8.23 15.55
C VAL A 30 -9.73 -8.08 17.04
N ALA A 31 -8.71 -8.18 17.88
CA ALA A 31 -8.56 -7.44 19.14
C ALA A 31 -7.55 -6.30 18.89
N ALA A 32 -7.63 -5.18 19.64
CA ALA A 32 -6.75 -4.00 19.57
C ALA A 32 -6.00 -3.86 18.23
N SER A 33 -6.65 -3.26 17.23
CA SER A 33 -6.24 -3.35 15.82
C SER A 33 -4.72 -3.28 15.62
N CYS A 34 -4.16 -4.39 15.15
CA CYS A 34 -2.78 -4.47 14.71
C CYS A 34 -2.53 -3.38 13.65
N ARG A 35 -1.61 -2.44 13.93
CA ARG A 35 -1.26 -1.34 13.00
C ARG A 35 0.08 -1.59 12.30
N ILE A 36 0.33 -2.84 11.92
CA ILE A 36 1.58 -3.20 11.23
C ILE A 36 1.73 -2.42 9.91
N LEU A 37 0.64 -2.21 9.17
CA LEU A 37 0.68 -1.47 7.92
C LEU A 37 1.19 -0.03 8.10
N THR A 38 0.94 0.60 9.24
CA THR A 38 1.52 1.92 9.57
C THR A 38 3.04 1.83 9.76
N CYS A 39 3.53 0.80 10.46
CA CYS A 39 4.98 0.58 10.58
C CYS A 39 5.62 0.35 9.20
N ASN A 40 4.95 -0.39 8.32
CA ASN A 40 5.43 -0.67 6.97
C ASN A 40 5.48 0.60 6.12
N SER A 41 4.40 1.40 6.13
CA SER A 41 4.33 2.66 5.37
C SER A 41 5.38 3.67 5.84
N ASP A 42 5.61 3.78 7.15
CA ASP A 42 6.60 4.68 7.72
C ASP A 42 8.03 4.28 7.31
N PHE A 43 8.33 2.97 7.26
CA PHE A 43 9.62 2.46 6.81
C PHE A 43 9.85 2.73 5.32
N VAL A 44 8.84 2.47 4.47
CA VAL A 44 8.91 2.79 3.04
C VAL A 44 9.13 4.29 2.87
N ALA A 45 8.32 5.13 3.51
CA ALA A 45 8.47 6.58 3.45
C ALA A 45 9.86 7.05 3.93
N ALA A 46 10.45 6.41 4.95
CA ALA A 46 11.78 6.75 5.43
C ALA A 46 12.92 6.34 4.46
N THR A 47 12.64 5.43 3.51
CA THR A 47 13.64 4.89 2.58
C THR A 47 13.47 5.35 1.13
N LEU A 48 12.29 5.89 0.75
CA LEU A 48 12.02 6.41 -0.59
C LEU A 48 13.08 7.43 -1.07
N ASP A 49 13.41 8.42 -0.24
CA ASP A 49 14.37 9.49 -0.60
C ASP A 49 15.83 8.99 -0.65
N LEU A 50 16.10 7.79 -0.11
CA LEU A 50 17.43 7.20 -0.10
C LEU A 50 17.72 6.38 -1.38
N GLY A 51 16.67 5.95 -2.09
CA GLY A 51 16.76 5.17 -3.32
C GLY A 51 16.94 6.00 -4.61
N GLY A 52 16.73 7.32 -4.55
CA GLY A 52 16.76 8.23 -5.71
C GLY A 52 18.15 8.65 -6.21
N GLY A 53 19.23 8.06 -5.70
CA GLY A 53 20.63 8.40 -6.05
C GLY A 53 21.10 8.01 -7.45
N GLY A 54 20.18 7.90 -8.41
CA GLY A 54 20.45 7.48 -9.79
C GLY A 54 19.46 8.08 -10.79
N GLY A 55 19.23 9.38 -10.75
CA GLY A 55 18.43 10.05 -11.78
C GLY A 55 17.98 11.45 -11.41
N GLY A 56 18.72 12.46 -11.89
CA GLY A 56 18.20 13.81 -12.13
C GLY A 56 17.95 14.68 -10.90
N MET A 57 18.99 15.37 -10.42
CA MET A 57 18.78 16.71 -9.89
C MET A 57 18.24 17.58 -11.03
N VAL A 58 16.99 18.04 -10.92
CA VAL A 58 16.63 19.35 -11.47
C VAL A 58 16.69 20.32 -10.29
N GLY A 59 17.87 20.88 -10.09
CA GLY A 59 18.13 21.99 -9.20
C GLY A 59 18.78 23.10 -10.01
N THR A 60 18.03 24.17 -10.20
CA THR A 60 18.50 25.46 -10.70
C THR A 60 19.70 25.97 -9.90
N ASP A 61 20.66 26.56 -10.62
CA ASP A 61 21.70 27.49 -10.20
C ASP A 61 22.59 27.12 -9.00
N GLY A 62 23.84 26.73 -9.29
CA GLY A 62 24.90 26.74 -8.27
C GLY A 62 26.17 26.01 -8.67
N VAL A 63 27.20 26.78 -8.99
CA VAL A 63 28.59 26.37 -9.24
C VAL A 63 29.10 25.37 -8.18
N GLY A 64 29.52 24.17 -8.61
CA GLY A 64 30.12 23.15 -7.75
C GLY A 64 31.12 22.26 -8.49
N ARG A 65 32.41 22.45 -8.19
CA ARG A 65 33.58 21.78 -8.78
C ARG A 65 33.69 20.29 -8.37
N GLY A 66 34.03 19.44 -9.33
CA GLY A 66 34.91 18.27 -9.15
C GLY A 66 34.32 17.03 -8.45
N GLY A 67 33.66 16.16 -9.21
CA GLY A 67 33.35 14.79 -8.76
C GLY A 67 34.56 13.86 -8.88
N GLY A 68 35.33 13.72 -7.81
CA GLY A 68 36.32 12.64 -7.67
C GLY A 68 35.69 11.32 -7.23
N PRO A 69 36.41 10.18 -7.31
CA PRO A 69 35.93 8.85 -6.90
C PRO A 69 35.49 8.78 -5.42
N ASP A 70 35.98 9.70 -4.58
CA ASP A 70 35.67 9.79 -3.15
C ASP A 70 34.27 10.36 -2.87
N GLY A 71 33.68 11.10 -3.82
CA GLY A 71 32.34 11.68 -3.66
C GLY A 71 31.21 10.65 -3.75
N ALA A 72 31.37 9.62 -4.58
CA ALA A 72 30.39 8.53 -4.71
C ALA A 72 30.36 7.61 -3.49
N ALA A 73 31.51 7.40 -2.84
CA ALA A 73 31.62 6.61 -1.62
C ALA A 73 30.93 7.29 -0.44
N LEU A 74 31.06 8.61 -0.29
CA LEU A 74 30.38 9.40 0.74
C LEU A 74 28.86 9.36 0.59
N SER A 75 28.36 9.40 -0.66
CA SER A 75 26.92 9.28 -0.95
C SER A 75 26.37 7.91 -0.56
N ARG A 76 27.11 6.81 -0.82
CA ARG A 76 26.67 5.46 -0.47
C ARG A 76 26.66 5.20 1.04
N GLU A 77 27.64 5.76 1.75
CA GLU A 77 27.70 5.66 3.21
C GLU A 77 26.58 6.48 3.90
N ALA A 78 26.26 7.65 3.36
CA ALA A 78 25.13 8.46 3.82
C ALA A 78 23.78 7.75 3.59
N VAL A 79 23.60 7.12 2.42
CA VAL A 79 22.43 6.29 2.11
C VAL A 79 22.29 5.11 3.07
N ASN A 80 23.39 4.36 3.31
CA ASN A 80 23.40 3.25 4.27
C ASN A 80 23.09 3.72 5.70
N THR A 81 23.61 4.88 6.11
CA THR A 81 23.32 5.47 7.44
C THR A 81 21.83 5.78 7.58
N GLY A 82 21.20 6.35 6.53
CA GLY A 82 19.76 6.57 6.47
C GLY A 82 18.97 5.26 6.54
N TYR A 83 19.41 4.24 5.82
CA TYR A 83 18.78 2.93 5.80
C TYR A 83 18.82 2.24 7.17
N CYS A 84 19.98 2.27 7.84
CA CYS A 84 20.13 1.74 9.20
C CYS A 84 19.29 2.50 10.24
N SER A 85 19.14 3.81 10.05
CA SER A 85 18.27 4.66 10.87
C SER A 85 16.80 4.26 10.73
N ALA A 86 16.34 4.05 9.49
CA ALA A 86 15.00 3.60 9.15
C ALA A 86 14.70 2.18 9.69
N LEU A 87 15.62 1.23 9.51
CA LEU A 87 15.47 -0.15 10.02
C LEU A 87 15.35 -0.20 11.54
N ARG A 88 16.10 0.64 12.26
CA ARG A 88 15.99 0.73 13.73
C ARG A 88 14.65 1.33 14.17
N SER A 89 14.13 2.33 13.46
CA SER A 89 12.78 2.86 13.71
C SER A 89 11.70 1.81 13.44
N TYR A 90 11.85 1.05 12.34
CA TYR A 90 10.92 -0.02 11.98
C TYR A 90 10.89 -1.12 13.04
N GLY A 91 12.06 -1.57 13.51
CA GLY A 91 12.18 -2.51 14.62
C GLY A 91 11.58 -2.01 15.94
N MET A 92 11.65 -0.71 16.24
CA MET A 92 10.97 -0.13 17.41
C MET A 92 9.44 -0.11 17.23
N CYS A 93 8.95 0.19 16.02
CA CYS A 93 7.53 0.19 15.70
C CYS A 93 6.93 -1.20 15.85
N THR A 94 7.55 -2.22 15.23
CA THR A 94 7.07 -3.61 15.31
C THR A 94 7.11 -4.15 16.74
N LYS A 95 8.16 -3.85 17.52
CA LYS A 95 8.21 -4.22 18.95
C LYS A 95 7.02 -3.69 19.75
N ARG A 96 6.58 -2.44 19.52
CA ARG A 96 5.38 -1.89 20.19
C ARG A 96 4.10 -2.62 19.79
N MET A 97 4.04 -3.13 18.56
CA MET A 97 2.87 -3.80 18.00
C MET A 97 2.78 -5.31 18.33
N ALA A 98 3.84 -5.91 18.89
CA ALA A 98 3.95 -7.36 19.12
C ALA A 98 2.74 -8.02 19.81
N ARG A 99 2.12 -7.32 20.77
CA ARG A 99 0.94 -7.85 21.49
C ARG A 99 -0.33 -7.83 20.64
N ALA A 100 -0.53 -6.78 19.86
CA ALA A 100 -1.69 -6.59 19.00
C ALA A 100 -1.61 -7.46 17.74
N CYS A 101 -0.40 -7.73 17.26
CA CYS A 101 -0.14 -8.41 15.98
C CYS A 101 0.26 -9.89 16.12
N ARG A 102 -0.09 -10.57 17.22
CA ARG A 102 0.35 -11.96 17.48
C ARG A 102 0.03 -12.95 16.35
N GLY A 103 -1.12 -12.78 15.70
CA GLY A 103 -1.59 -13.64 14.61
C GLY A 103 -1.52 -12.98 13.23
N ASP A 104 -0.85 -11.84 13.10
CA ASP A 104 -0.78 -11.10 11.85
C ASP A 104 0.44 -11.57 11.02
N LEU A 105 0.19 -12.07 9.82
CA LEU A 105 1.25 -12.58 8.94
C LEU A 105 2.19 -11.45 8.47
N ALA A 106 1.66 -10.26 8.17
CA ALA A 106 2.48 -9.14 7.74
C ALA A 106 3.43 -8.68 8.85
N TYR A 107 3.02 -8.78 10.12
CA TYR A 107 3.88 -8.52 11.27
C TYR A 107 5.05 -9.49 11.35
N HIS A 108 4.79 -10.80 11.25
CA HIS A 108 5.85 -11.80 11.33
C HIS A 108 6.82 -11.70 10.14
N SER A 109 6.29 -11.47 8.94
CA SER A 109 7.10 -11.18 7.74
C SER A 109 7.96 -9.93 7.93
N ALA A 110 7.41 -8.86 8.50
CA ALA A 110 8.14 -7.63 8.77
C ALA A 110 9.27 -7.84 9.79
N VAL A 111 8.99 -8.53 10.90
CA VAL A 111 10.00 -8.81 11.94
C VAL A 111 11.18 -9.59 11.36
N GLN A 112 10.91 -10.63 10.58
CA GLN A 112 11.96 -11.40 9.91
C GLN A 112 12.74 -10.54 8.91
N GLY A 113 12.03 -9.80 8.04
CA GLY A 113 12.66 -8.94 7.05
C GLY A 113 13.55 -7.85 7.67
N ILE A 114 13.18 -7.30 8.82
CA ILE A 114 14.02 -6.33 9.55
C ILE A 114 15.36 -6.96 9.95
N GLU A 115 15.36 -8.20 10.45
CA GLU A 115 16.59 -8.89 10.87
C GLU A 115 17.51 -9.14 9.67
N ASP A 116 16.94 -9.59 8.55
CA ASP A 116 17.69 -9.83 7.32
C ASP A 116 18.29 -8.54 6.75
N LEU A 117 17.49 -7.46 6.69
CA LEU A 117 17.95 -6.16 6.19
C LEU A 117 19.04 -5.53 7.07
N LEU A 118 18.97 -5.71 8.40
CA LEU A 118 20.03 -5.27 9.31
C LEU A 118 21.36 -5.98 9.00
N ILE A 119 21.33 -7.26 8.66
CA ILE A 119 22.52 -8.04 8.28
C ILE A 119 23.03 -7.59 6.91
N GLN A 120 22.14 -7.48 5.92
CA GLN A 120 22.48 -7.09 4.55
C GLN A 120 23.17 -5.72 4.47
N HIS A 121 22.67 -4.74 5.23
CA HIS A 121 23.23 -3.39 5.27
C HIS A 121 24.27 -3.17 6.38
N ARG A 122 24.68 -4.23 7.11
CA ARG A 122 25.66 -4.17 8.21
C ARG A 122 25.30 -3.14 9.28
N CYS A 123 24.02 -3.03 9.59
CA CYS A 123 23.51 -2.07 10.56
C CYS A 123 23.67 -2.58 11.99
N THR A 124 24.09 -1.71 12.91
CA THR A 124 23.98 -1.98 14.34
C THR A 124 22.52 -1.93 14.79
N ARG A 125 22.14 -2.75 15.78
CA ARG A 125 20.79 -2.72 16.37
C ARG A 125 20.53 -1.49 17.25
N VAL A 126 21.60 -0.85 17.73
CA VAL A 126 21.56 0.36 18.57
C VAL A 126 22.11 1.53 17.77
N GLY A 127 21.47 2.70 17.87
CA GLY A 127 21.89 3.92 17.19
C GLY A 127 20.76 4.95 17.04
N PRO A 128 20.97 6.04 16.28
CA PRO A 128 19.99 7.12 16.07
C PRO A 128 18.83 6.69 15.17
N THR A 129 17.61 6.60 15.69
CA THR A 129 16.42 6.24 14.89
C THR A 129 16.06 7.34 13.90
N ALA A 130 15.39 6.99 12.80
CA ALA A 130 14.92 7.97 11.84
C ALA A 130 14.07 9.01 12.57
N GLN A 131 14.37 10.29 12.35
CA GLN A 131 13.54 11.39 12.83
C GLN A 131 12.12 11.17 12.29
N PRO A 132 11.07 11.34 13.11
CA PRO A 132 9.73 11.53 12.58
C PRO A 132 9.83 12.64 11.54
N ARG A 133 9.46 12.37 10.28
CA ARG A 133 9.39 13.45 9.31
C ARG A 133 8.51 14.54 9.92
N PRO A 134 8.95 15.81 9.94
CA PRO A 134 8.02 16.89 10.19
C PRO A 134 6.81 16.67 9.29
N LEU A 135 5.60 16.82 9.82
CA LEU A 135 4.39 16.87 9.00
C LEU A 135 4.73 17.80 7.82
N PRO A 136 4.60 17.37 6.55
CA PRO A 136 5.08 18.16 5.44
C PRO A 136 4.55 19.59 5.58
N GLN A 137 5.45 20.54 5.87
CA GLN A 137 5.15 21.98 5.87
C GLN A 137 5.16 22.53 4.44
N GLY A 138 4.95 21.67 3.45
CA GLY A 138 4.40 22.10 2.19
C GLY A 138 2.91 22.16 2.38
N THR A 139 2.29 23.31 2.14
CA THR A 139 0.94 23.29 1.62
C THR A 139 0.99 22.35 0.41
N LEU A 140 0.59 21.08 0.58
CA LEU A 140 0.01 20.37 -0.53
C LEU A 140 -1.00 21.36 -1.06
N SER A 141 -0.77 21.90 -2.27
CA SER A 141 -1.79 22.73 -2.92
C SER A 141 -3.10 21.99 -2.71
N GLY A 142 -4.16 22.62 -2.21
CA GLY A 142 -5.38 21.90 -1.83
C GLY A 142 -5.90 20.99 -2.95
N ASP A 143 -5.50 21.30 -4.18
CA ASP A 143 -5.74 20.58 -5.42
C ASP A 143 -5.06 19.20 -5.50
N ALA A 144 -3.97 18.94 -4.76
CA ALA A 144 -3.27 17.65 -4.73
C ALA A 144 -4.11 16.53 -4.11
N CYS A 145 -5.04 16.87 -3.22
CA CYS A 145 -6.02 15.94 -2.66
C CYS A 145 -7.31 15.87 -3.50
N LEU A 146 -7.47 16.76 -4.48
CA LEU A 146 -8.61 16.79 -5.39
C LEU A 146 -8.22 16.05 -6.67
N TYR A 147 -8.54 14.76 -6.73
CA TYR A 147 -8.21 13.88 -7.85
C TYR A 147 -8.54 14.51 -9.20
N GLU A 148 -9.77 15.02 -9.38
CA GLU A 148 -10.24 15.65 -10.62
C GLU A 148 -9.35 16.82 -11.06
N ARG A 149 -9.00 17.71 -10.15
CA ARG A 149 -8.25 18.93 -10.44
C ARG A 149 -6.78 18.65 -10.70
N SER A 150 -6.22 17.70 -9.96
CA SER A 150 -4.87 17.18 -10.20
C SER A 150 -4.78 16.47 -11.55
N PHE A 151 -5.76 15.62 -11.87
CA PHE A 151 -5.83 14.87 -13.11
C PHE A 151 -5.97 15.79 -14.32
N LEU A 152 -6.91 16.74 -14.26
CA LEU A 152 -7.09 17.78 -15.30
C LEU A 152 -5.81 18.58 -15.56
N SER A 153 -5.08 18.92 -14.50
CA SER A 153 -3.83 19.69 -14.61
C SER A 153 -2.69 18.87 -15.24
N ARG A 154 -2.67 17.55 -15.03
CA ARG A 154 -1.64 16.64 -15.55
C ARG A 154 -1.93 16.15 -16.96
N GLU A 155 -3.16 15.70 -17.20
CA GLU A 155 -3.56 15.00 -18.42
C GLU A 155 -4.37 15.88 -19.38
N GLY A 156 -4.73 17.11 -18.98
CA GLY A 156 -5.42 18.07 -19.84
C GLY A 156 -6.87 17.70 -20.20
N ARG A 157 -7.41 16.63 -19.61
CA ARG A 157 -8.79 16.16 -19.79
C ARG A 157 -9.40 15.76 -18.46
N ALA A 158 -10.74 15.72 -18.39
CA ALA A 158 -11.44 15.21 -17.22
C ALA A 158 -11.26 13.69 -17.13
N PRO A 159 -11.15 13.12 -15.91
CA PRO A 159 -11.08 11.68 -15.76
C PRO A 159 -12.42 11.03 -16.18
N GLU A 160 -12.33 9.88 -16.81
CA GLU A 160 -13.48 8.99 -17.02
C GLU A 160 -13.58 8.06 -15.81
N TYR A 161 -14.80 7.79 -15.33
CA TYR A 161 -15.04 6.91 -14.19
C TYR A 161 -15.73 5.63 -14.64
N LEU A 162 -15.26 4.50 -14.12
CA LEU A 162 -15.85 3.18 -14.25
C LEU A 162 -16.51 2.76 -12.93
N HIS A 163 -17.55 1.95 -13.05
CA HIS A 163 -18.35 1.49 -11.91
C HIS A 163 -18.37 -0.02 -11.86
N CYS A 164 -18.18 -0.57 -10.66
CA CYS A 164 -18.47 -1.97 -10.38
C CYS A 164 -19.33 -2.06 -9.12
N GLY A 165 -20.09 -3.14 -8.97
CA GLY A 165 -20.89 -3.35 -7.77
C GLY A 165 -21.19 -4.81 -7.50
N VAL A 166 -21.47 -5.12 -6.23
CA VAL A 166 -21.90 -6.44 -5.76
C VAL A 166 -23.19 -6.28 -4.98
N PHE A 167 -24.21 -7.05 -5.34
CA PHE A 167 -25.53 -6.93 -4.72
C PHE A 167 -26.23 -8.28 -4.60
N GLY A 168 -27.17 -8.38 -3.66
CA GLY A 168 -28.00 -9.57 -3.46
C GLY A 168 -27.18 -10.84 -3.17
N ASP A 169 -27.38 -11.85 -4.02
CA ASP A 169 -26.63 -13.11 -4.04
C ASP A 169 -25.74 -13.21 -5.26
N PRO A 170 -24.41 -13.31 -5.06
CA PRO A 170 -23.57 -12.19 -5.44
C PRO A 170 -23.72 -11.95 -6.94
N HIS A 171 -24.57 -10.98 -7.25
CA HIS A 171 -24.69 -10.42 -8.57
C HIS A 171 -23.61 -9.36 -8.68
N ILE A 172 -22.80 -9.47 -9.71
CA ILE A 172 -21.65 -8.61 -9.94
C ILE A 172 -21.91 -7.82 -11.21
N ARG A 173 -21.84 -6.49 -11.11
CA ARG A 173 -21.67 -5.60 -12.26
C ARG A 173 -20.17 -5.35 -12.42
N THR A 174 -19.61 -5.80 -13.53
CA THR A 174 -18.20 -5.54 -13.86
C THR A 174 -18.01 -4.08 -14.30
N PHE A 175 -16.77 -3.63 -14.41
CA PHE A 175 -16.44 -2.30 -14.96
C PHE A 175 -16.87 -2.11 -16.42
N HIS A 176 -17.11 -3.20 -17.14
CA HIS A 176 -17.57 -3.19 -18.53
C HIS A 176 -19.09 -3.30 -18.64
N ASP A 177 -19.81 -3.11 -17.52
CA ASP A 177 -21.26 -3.24 -17.42
C ASP A 177 -21.79 -4.66 -17.70
N ASP A 178 -20.96 -5.69 -17.58
CA ASP A 178 -21.40 -7.08 -17.63
C ASP A 178 -22.01 -7.50 -16.29
N PHE A 179 -23.06 -8.32 -16.36
CA PHE A 179 -23.74 -8.84 -15.18
C PHE A 179 -23.48 -10.32 -15.01
N GLN A 180 -22.93 -10.71 -13.86
CA GLN A 180 -22.64 -12.08 -13.51
C GLN A 180 -23.38 -12.47 -12.23
N THR A 181 -23.68 -13.76 -12.08
CA THR A 181 -24.23 -14.32 -10.83
C THR A 181 -23.29 -15.41 -10.35
N CYS A 182 -22.65 -15.18 -9.20
CA CYS A 182 -21.59 -16.03 -8.71
C CYS A 182 -22.03 -16.80 -7.46
N SER A 183 -21.43 -17.97 -7.22
CA SER A 183 -21.57 -18.73 -5.98
C SER A 183 -20.23 -18.78 -5.28
N MET A 184 -19.84 -17.66 -4.68
CA MET A 184 -18.59 -17.53 -3.94
C MET A 184 -18.86 -17.68 -2.46
N GLN A 185 -18.09 -18.53 -1.78
CA GLN A 185 -18.14 -18.74 -0.34
C GLN A 185 -16.81 -18.32 0.29
N GLY A 186 -16.86 -17.66 1.44
CA GLY A 186 -15.69 -17.13 2.11
C GLY A 186 -15.30 -15.75 1.59
N ALA A 187 -14.05 -15.37 1.85
CA ALA A 187 -13.47 -14.10 1.41
C ALA A 187 -12.99 -14.21 -0.03
N TRP A 188 -13.25 -13.18 -0.84
CA TRP A 188 -12.85 -13.10 -2.24
C TRP A 188 -12.53 -11.64 -2.62
N PRO A 189 -11.51 -11.41 -3.48
CA PRO A 189 -11.17 -10.08 -3.93
C PRO A 189 -12.21 -9.60 -4.95
N LEU A 190 -12.91 -8.50 -4.65
CA LEU A 190 -13.71 -7.78 -5.64
C LEU A 190 -12.82 -6.91 -6.52
N MET A 191 -11.77 -6.32 -5.93
CA MET A 191 -10.73 -5.58 -6.64
C MET A 191 -9.37 -5.77 -5.99
N ASP A 192 -8.36 -5.90 -6.82
CA ASP A 192 -6.96 -5.94 -6.43
C ASP A 192 -6.12 -5.25 -7.50
N ASN A 193 -5.73 -4.01 -7.25
CA ASN A 193 -4.86 -3.24 -8.14
C ASN A 193 -3.78 -2.49 -7.35
N ASP A 194 -2.86 -1.83 -8.05
CA ASP A 194 -1.72 -1.11 -7.46
C ASP A 194 -2.13 -0.01 -6.46
N TYR A 195 -3.40 0.41 -6.46
CA TYR A 195 -3.90 1.57 -5.72
C TYR A 195 -4.96 1.22 -4.66
N LEU A 196 -5.74 0.15 -4.88
CA LEU A 196 -6.90 -0.18 -4.07
C LEU A 196 -7.14 -1.70 -4.04
N TYR A 197 -7.40 -2.20 -2.83
CA TYR A 197 -7.81 -3.58 -2.58
C TYR A 197 -9.18 -3.60 -1.90
N ILE A 198 -10.13 -4.30 -2.49
CA ILE A 198 -11.49 -4.46 -1.98
C ILE A 198 -11.77 -5.95 -1.88
N GLN A 199 -12.10 -6.40 -0.67
CA GLN A 199 -12.45 -7.79 -0.39
C GLN A 199 -13.89 -7.88 0.11
N ALA A 200 -14.63 -8.80 -0.47
CA ALA A 200 -15.97 -9.16 -0.06
C ALA A 200 -15.94 -10.54 0.62
N THR A 201 -16.86 -10.79 1.56
CA THR A 201 -17.03 -12.11 2.19
C THR A 201 -18.45 -12.58 2.04
N SER A 202 -18.65 -13.78 1.51
CA SER A 202 -19.97 -14.36 1.29
C SER A 202 -20.19 -15.64 2.10
N SER A 203 -21.42 -15.87 2.56
CA SER A 203 -21.81 -17.11 3.25
C SER A 203 -22.99 -17.79 2.56
N PRO A 204 -23.17 -19.11 2.68
CA PRO A 204 -24.34 -19.80 2.13
C PRO A 204 -25.65 -19.21 2.66
N LYS A 205 -26.64 -19.00 1.78
CA LYS A 205 -28.00 -18.59 2.16
C LYS A 205 -28.64 -19.57 3.14
N ARG A 206 -28.38 -20.88 2.94
CA ARG A 206 -28.93 -21.97 3.73
C ARG A 206 -27.96 -23.16 3.76
N ALA A 207 -27.99 -23.94 4.83
CA ALA A 207 -27.28 -25.22 4.88
C ALA A 207 -27.72 -26.09 3.68
N ARG A 208 -26.76 -26.43 2.80
CA ARG A 208 -26.91 -27.20 1.55
C ARG A 208 -27.45 -26.46 0.31
N SER A 209 -27.41 -25.13 0.25
CA SER A 209 -27.70 -24.39 -0.99
C SER A 209 -26.43 -23.95 -1.71
N HIS A 210 -26.45 -23.94 -3.05
CA HIS A 210 -25.42 -23.28 -3.87
C HIS A 210 -25.55 -21.75 -3.90
N GLY A 211 -26.63 -21.16 -3.38
CA GLY A 211 -26.75 -19.71 -3.28
C GLY A 211 -25.95 -19.16 -2.10
N THR A 212 -25.14 -18.13 -2.33
CA THR A 212 -24.42 -17.40 -1.27
C THR A 212 -24.95 -15.96 -1.16
N VAL A 213 -24.66 -15.28 -0.05
CA VAL A 213 -24.99 -13.86 0.16
C VAL A 213 -23.78 -13.14 0.70
N LEU A 214 -23.65 -11.86 0.32
CA LEU A 214 -22.62 -10.99 0.85
C LEU A 214 -22.86 -10.73 2.34
N THR A 215 -21.82 -10.88 3.14
CA THR A 215 -21.85 -10.76 4.62
C THR A 215 -20.86 -9.74 5.16
N LYS A 216 -19.79 -9.42 4.42
CA LYS A 216 -18.81 -8.40 4.78
C LYS A 216 -18.18 -7.79 3.54
#